data_AF-A0A1A3BTG4-F1
#
_entry.id   AF-A0A1A3BTG4-F1
#
_cell.length_a   1.000
_cell.length_b   1.000
_cell.length_c   1.000
_cell.angle_alpha   90.00
_cell.angle_beta   90.00
_cell.angle_gamma   90.00
#
_symmetry.space_group_name_H-M   'P 1'
#
loop_
_entity.id
_entity.type
_entity.pdbx_description
1 polymer ?
#
loop_
_entity_poly.entity_id
_entity_poly.type
_entity_poly.pdbx_seq_one_letter_code
_entity_poly.pdbx_strand_id
1 'polypeptide(L)'
;MTAGTVMPIVRVAILAESRLTEMALPAELPLREILPAVQRLVVPATQNGDGGDVAAAPHLSLAPIGGAPFSLDASLDTVGVVDGDLLALQPVPTGPAAPGIVEDIADAAMIFSSSRRNPWGAKHIQRGALAAVIAVTLVATGLAVAHRVATGALVGLVAASVVAALVAITGLLSTARSPRTGIALSITALAPIAAALALAVPGRFGAAQVLLAAAGVAAWSLIVLIVPSAERERAVGFFTAAAVVGVVIALAAGAELLWQPPILTIGCGLIVAALLITIQAAQLSALWARFPLPVIPAPGDPTPSAPSLRVLEDLPRRVRIGDAHQNGFIAAAVLLSVLGSLAIAFRPETVSVAGWYVVAAPAAAAPLRARVWDSAACKAWLLAQPFLVASALLVSYAATGRFGAALGAVSVLAALLLVWIVVALNPSIASPDSYALPLRRLVGFVAAGLDASLIPVMAFLVGLFTWVLNR
;
A
#
# COMPACT_ATOMS: atom_id res chain seq x y z
N MET A 1 65.55 5.01 -16.40
CA MET A 1 64.52 5.49 -15.45
C MET A 1 63.23 4.77 -15.78
N THR A 2 62.98 3.63 -15.13
CA THR A 2 61.77 2.83 -15.30
C THR A 2 60.66 3.45 -14.47
N ALA A 3 59.76 4.18 -15.13
CA ALA A 3 58.50 4.59 -14.52
C ALA A 3 57.78 3.31 -14.06
N GLY A 4 57.63 3.14 -12.75
CA GLY A 4 56.88 2.01 -12.20
C GLY A 4 55.45 2.08 -12.74
N THR A 5 55.03 1.05 -13.46
CA THR A 5 53.64 0.83 -13.84
C THR A 5 52.83 0.73 -12.56
N VAL A 6 52.15 1.82 -12.20
CA VAL A 6 51.17 1.82 -11.12
C VAL A 6 50.02 0.95 -11.60
N MET A 7 49.94 -0.29 -11.11
CA MET A 7 48.77 -1.14 -11.37
C MET A 7 47.55 -0.43 -10.79
N PRO A 8 46.49 -0.18 -11.57
CA PRO A 8 45.24 0.33 -11.02
C PRO A 8 44.64 -0.73 -10.10
N ILE A 9 44.33 -0.32 -8.87
CA ILE A 9 43.77 -1.17 -7.82
C ILE A 9 42.37 -0.65 -7.51
N VAL A 10 41.40 -1.55 -7.38
CA VAL A 10 40.04 -1.26 -6.92
C VAL A 10 39.83 -1.89 -5.54
N ARG A 11 39.30 -1.12 -4.59
CA ARG A 11 38.92 -1.60 -3.25
C ARG A 11 37.47 -2.06 -3.27
N VAL A 12 37.25 -3.36 -3.08
CA VAL A 12 35.92 -3.97 -3.08
C VAL A 12 35.65 -4.69 -1.77
N ALA A 13 34.38 -4.81 -1.41
CA ALA A 13 33.92 -5.66 -0.31
C ALA A 13 33.36 -6.96 -0.87
N ILE A 14 33.97 -8.09 -0.52
CA ILE A 14 33.54 -9.41 -1.01
C ILE A 14 32.73 -10.13 0.05
N LEU A 15 31.52 -10.53 -0.32
CA LEU A 15 30.63 -11.37 0.46
C LEU A 15 30.78 -12.83 0.00
N ALA A 16 31.31 -13.69 0.87
CA ALA A 16 31.19 -15.14 0.71
C ALA A 16 30.38 -15.72 1.87
N GLU A 17 29.28 -16.39 1.51
CA GLU A 17 28.30 -16.96 2.45
C GLU A 17 27.79 -15.96 3.48
N SER A 18 28.48 -15.85 4.63
CA SER A 18 28.14 -14.99 5.77
C SER A 18 29.25 -14.01 6.17
N ARG A 19 30.39 -13.99 5.46
CA ARG A 19 31.53 -13.13 5.75
C ARG A 19 31.69 -12.04 4.69
N LEU A 20 31.84 -10.80 5.16
CA LEU A 20 32.23 -9.65 4.36
C LEU A 20 33.72 -9.39 4.57
N THR A 21 34.51 -9.34 3.51
CA THR A 21 35.96 -9.06 3.57
C THR A 21 36.30 -7.96 2.57
N GLU A 22 36.86 -6.86 3.05
CA GLU A 22 37.39 -5.81 2.20
C GLU A 22 38.75 -6.20 1.64
N MET A 23 38.94 -6.00 0.34
CA MET A 23 40.22 -6.26 -0.31
C MET A 23 40.48 -5.32 -1.49
N ALA A 24 41.76 -5.11 -1.77
CA ALA A 24 42.24 -4.37 -2.92
C ALA A 24 42.60 -5.37 -4.03
N LEU A 25 41.95 -5.26 -5.18
CA LEU A 25 42.15 -6.14 -6.34
C LEU A 25 42.71 -5.35 -7.53
N PRO A 26 43.61 -5.95 -8.34
CA PRO A 26 44.05 -5.32 -9.59
C PRO A 26 42.88 -5.19 -10.57
N ALA A 27 42.67 -3.98 -11.12
CA ALA A 27 41.51 -3.66 -11.95
C ALA A 27 41.58 -4.29 -13.35
N GLU A 28 42.80 -4.34 -13.92
CA GLU A 28 43.09 -4.71 -15.31
C GLU A 28 43.35 -6.21 -15.51
N LEU A 29 43.60 -6.98 -14.43
CA LEU A 29 43.81 -8.43 -14.56
C LEU A 29 42.49 -9.16 -14.81
N PRO A 30 42.52 -10.25 -15.61
CA PRO A 30 41.34 -11.07 -15.80
C PRO A 30 40.98 -11.82 -14.51
N LEU A 31 39.68 -11.95 -14.24
CA LEU A 31 39.16 -12.54 -13.00
C LEU A 31 39.69 -13.95 -12.71
N ARG A 32 39.98 -14.76 -13.75
CA ARG A 32 40.60 -16.09 -13.61
C ARG A 32 41.93 -16.11 -12.84
N GLU A 33 42.70 -15.02 -12.88
CA GLU A 33 43.99 -14.91 -12.20
C GLU A 33 43.83 -14.45 -10.75
N ILE A 34 42.82 -13.62 -10.49
CA ILE A 34 42.58 -12.99 -9.19
C ILE A 34 41.75 -13.92 -8.28
N LEU A 35 40.80 -14.68 -8.85
CA LEU A 35 39.85 -15.51 -8.11
C LEU A 35 40.49 -16.55 -7.17
N PRO A 36 41.57 -17.27 -7.53
CA PRO A 36 42.22 -18.20 -6.61
C PRO A 36 42.82 -17.50 -5.37
N ALA A 37 43.24 -16.25 -5.49
CA ALA A 37 43.71 -15.46 -4.35
C ALA A 37 42.53 -15.01 -3.47
N VAL A 38 41.45 -14.54 -4.09
CA VAL A 38 40.20 -14.17 -3.41
C VAL A 38 39.62 -15.35 -2.63
N GLN A 39 39.50 -16.52 -3.26
CA GLN A 39 38.95 -17.71 -2.61
C GLN A 39 39.77 -18.13 -1.39
N ARG A 40 41.10 -18.10 -1.48
CA ARG A 40 41.98 -18.41 -0.33
C ARG A 40 41.84 -17.43 0.83
N LEU A 41 41.52 -16.17 0.54
CA LEU A 41 41.38 -15.12 1.56
C LEU A 41 39.99 -15.09 2.20
N VAL A 42 38.93 -15.41 1.45
CA VAL A 42 37.55 -15.26 1.91
C VAL A 42 36.94 -16.60 2.36
N VAL A 43 37.29 -17.72 1.72
CA VAL A 43 36.79 -19.06 2.09
C VAL A 43 37.72 -19.66 3.15
N PRO A 44 37.24 -19.98 4.36
CA PRO A 44 38.07 -20.66 5.35
C PRO A 44 38.45 -22.05 4.84
N ALA A 45 39.71 -22.44 5.02
CA ALA A 45 40.14 -23.82 4.79
C ALA A 45 39.42 -24.75 5.78
N THR A 46 38.26 -25.27 5.42
CA THR A 46 37.66 -26.39 6.14
C THR A 46 38.61 -27.58 6.00
N GLN A 47 39.11 -28.01 7.16
CA GLN A 47 39.98 -29.15 7.43
C GLN A 47 40.02 -30.21 6.31
N ASN A 48 41.24 -30.43 5.81
CA ASN A 48 41.64 -31.70 5.21
C ASN A 48 41.17 -32.85 6.13
N GLY A 49 40.29 -33.71 5.64
CA GLY A 49 39.89 -34.91 6.37
C GLY A 49 38.56 -35.51 5.92
N ASP A 50 38.49 -35.98 4.67
CA ASP A 50 38.22 -37.41 4.39
C ASP A 50 38.09 -37.61 2.88
N GLY A 51 38.85 -38.59 2.38
CA GLY A 51 38.82 -39.00 0.98
C GLY A 51 37.48 -39.61 0.62
N GLY A 52 36.72 -38.89 -0.21
CA GLY A 52 35.50 -39.38 -0.85
C GLY A 52 35.19 -38.50 -2.04
N ASP A 53 35.46 -39.01 -3.24
CA ASP A 53 35.12 -38.51 -4.58
C ASP A 53 35.29 -37.01 -4.86
N VAL A 54 36.23 -36.71 -5.77
CA VAL A 54 36.40 -35.41 -6.43
C VAL A 54 35.19 -35.13 -7.34
N ALA A 55 34.03 -34.90 -6.74
CA ALA A 55 32.92 -34.24 -7.41
C ALA A 55 33.37 -32.79 -7.64
N ALA A 56 33.54 -32.41 -8.91
CA ALA A 56 34.07 -31.12 -9.34
C ALA A 56 33.50 -29.97 -8.51
N ALA A 57 34.37 -29.30 -7.72
CA ALA A 57 33.98 -28.12 -6.99
C ALA A 57 33.41 -27.08 -7.98
N PRO A 58 32.23 -26.48 -7.72
CA PRO A 58 31.62 -25.55 -8.66
C PRO A 58 32.57 -24.39 -8.91
N HIS A 59 32.85 -24.07 -10.18
CA HIS A 59 33.67 -22.90 -10.52
C HIS A 59 32.99 -21.65 -9.96
N LEU A 60 33.66 -20.92 -9.07
CA LEU A 60 33.12 -19.70 -8.46
C LEU A 60 33.64 -18.47 -9.23
N SER A 61 32.78 -17.48 -9.41
CA SER A 61 33.10 -16.17 -9.98
C SER A 61 32.54 -15.05 -9.10
N LEU A 62 32.98 -13.82 -9.32
CA LEU A 62 32.45 -12.63 -8.68
C LEU A 62 31.17 -12.19 -9.38
N ALA A 63 30.16 -11.77 -8.62
CA ALA A 63 28.91 -11.25 -9.13
C ALA A 63 28.55 -9.96 -8.38
N PRO A 64 27.87 -8.99 -9.02
CA PRO A 64 27.23 -7.93 -8.26
C PRO A 64 26.07 -8.54 -7.45
N ILE A 65 25.70 -7.89 -6.34
CA ILE A 65 24.63 -8.40 -5.47
C ILE A 65 23.30 -8.49 -6.23
N GLY A 66 22.79 -9.71 -6.39
CA GLY A 66 21.57 -9.98 -7.14
C GLY A 66 21.73 -9.95 -8.67
N GLY A 67 22.94 -9.83 -9.19
CA GLY A 67 23.25 -9.90 -10.62
C GLY A 67 23.83 -11.24 -11.07
N ALA A 68 24.14 -11.34 -12.36
CA ALA A 68 24.78 -12.52 -12.93
C ALA A 68 26.28 -12.54 -12.61
N PRO A 69 26.88 -13.73 -12.41
CA PRO A 69 28.33 -13.85 -12.23
C PRO A 69 29.10 -13.33 -13.45
N PHE A 70 30.19 -12.63 -13.18
CA PHE A 70 31.09 -12.09 -14.19
C PHE A 70 31.79 -13.20 -14.95
N SER A 71 32.08 -12.92 -16.22
CA SER A 71 32.92 -13.81 -17.03
C SER A 71 34.32 -13.89 -16.44
N LEU A 72 34.89 -15.09 -16.35
CA LEU A 72 36.24 -15.31 -15.83
C LEU A 72 37.33 -14.66 -16.71
N ASP A 73 36.99 -14.32 -17.95
CA ASP A 73 37.88 -13.64 -18.91
C ASP A 73 37.79 -12.11 -18.86
N ALA A 74 36.80 -11.57 -18.15
CA ALA A 74 36.68 -10.13 -18.00
C ALA A 74 37.58 -9.63 -16.87
N SER A 75 38.06 -8.39 -17.00
CA SER A 75 38.70 -7.64 -15.93
C SER A 75 37.66 -6.82 -15.14
N LEU A 76 38.00 -6.36 -13.94
CA LEU A 76 37.10 -5.55 -13.11
C LEU A 76 36.77 -4.21 -13.78
N ASP A 77 37.72 -3.62 -14.50
CA ASP A 77 37.53 -2.37 -15.26
C ASP A 77 36.56 -2.57 -16.43
N THR A 78 36.69 -3.68 -17.17
CA THR A 78 35.79 -3.99 -18.30
C THR A 78 34.35 -4.19 -17.85
N VAL A 79 34.13 -4.71 -16.65
CA VAL A 79 32.78 -4.88 -16.09
C VAL A 79 32.29 -3.64 -15.34
N GLY A 80 33.15 -2.62 -15.16
CA GLY A 80 32.79 -1.34 -14.58
C GLY A 80 32.65 -1.38 -13.06
N VAL A 81 33.44 -2.20 -12.37
CA VAL A 81 33.46 -2.24 -10.90
C VAL A 81 34.21 -1.01 -10.36
N VAL A 82 33.59 -0.32 -9.41
CA VAL A 82 34.11 0.92 -8.80
C VAL A 82 34.57 0.66 -7.36
N ASP A 83 35.46 1.52 -6.86
CA ASP A 83 35.87 1.53 -5.46
C ASP A 83 34.65 1.62 -4.52
N GLY A 84 34.57 0.66 -3.59
CA GLY A 84 33.47 0.52 -2.63
C GLY A 84 32.38 -0.46 -3.05
N ASP A 85 32.44 -1.03 -4.26
CA ASP A 85 31.45 -2.01 -4.71
C ASP A 85 31.45 -3.28 -3.85
N LEU A 86 30.24 -3.80 -3.60
CA LEU A 86 30.01 -5.04 -2.87
C LEU A 86 29.76 -6.17 -3.87
N LEU A 87 30.67 -7.14 -3.90
CA LEU A 87 30.63 -8.30 -4.80
C LEU A 87 30.33 -9.57 -4.00
N ALA A 88 29.52 -10.47 -4.55
CA ALA A 88 29.27 -11.79 -4.00
C ALA A 88 30.08 -12.86 -4.76
N LEU A 89 30.64 -13.81 -4.01
CA LEU A 89 31.22 -15.01 -4.60
C LEU A 89 30.08 -16.00 -4.93
N GLN A 90 29.83 -16.24 -6.21
CA GLN A 90 28.74 -17.09 -6.68
C GLN A 90 29.25 -18.19 -7.62
N PRO A 91 28.63 -19.38 -7.62
CA PRO A 91 28.95 -20.40 -8.62
C PRO A 91 28.57 -19.91 -10.02
N VAL A 92 29.47 -20.12 -10.98
CA VAL A 92 29.20 -19.92 -12.40
C VAL A 92 28.03 -20.84 -12.77
N PRO A 93 26.96 -20.32 -13.38
CA PRO A 93 25.84 -21.15 -13.79
C PRO A 93 26.35 -22.20 -14.77
N THR A 94 26.32 -23.47 -14.37
CA THR A 94 26.37 -24.55 -15.34
C THR A 94 25.12 -24.38 -16.19
N GLY A 95 25.28 -24.27 -17.51
CA GLY A 95 24.15 -24.05 -18.42
C GLY A 95 23.00 -25.03 -18.14
N PRO A 96 21.77 -24.73 -18.60
CA PRO A 96 20.63 -25.58 -18.33
C PRO A 96 20.97 -27.03 -18.68
N ALA A 97 20.68 -27.95 -17.75
CA ALA A 97 20.83 -29.38 -18.02
C ALA A 97 20.13 -29.70 -19.34
N ALA A 98 20.77 -30.52 -20.18
CA ALA A 98 20.21 -30.87 -21.48
C ALA A 98 18.75 -31.33 -21.29
N PRO A 99 17.78 -30.71 -21.97
CA PRO A 99 16.38 -31.09 -21.80
C PRO A 99 16.24 -32.55 -22.16
N GLY A 100 15.56 -33.32 -21.30
CA GLY A 100 15.24 -34.71 -21.60
C GLY A 100 14.47 -34.78 -22.92
N ILE A 101 14.98 -35.55 -23.88
CA ILE A 101 14.30 -35.80 -25.14
C ILE A 101 13.18 -36.79 -24.84
N VAL A 102 11.93 -36.36 -24.99
CA VAL A 102 10.76 -37.22 -24.88
C VAL A 102 10.34 -37.60 -26.30
N GLU A 103 10.32 -38.89 -26.60
CA GLU A 103 10.05 -39.42 -27.94
C GLU A 103 8.56 -39.35 -28.31
N ASP A 104 7.67 -39.35 -27.31
CA ASP A 104 6.22 -39.28 -27.50
C ASP A 104 5.66 -37.90 -27.11
N ILE A 105 4.88 -37.30 -28.03
CA ILE A 105 4.18 -36.03 -27.83
C ILE A 105 3.12 -36.16 -26.73
N ALA A 106 2.48 -37.32 -26.57
CA ALA A 106 1.52 -37.57 -25.50
C ALA A 106 2.22 -37.55 -24.13
N ASP A 107 3.36 -38.23 -23.99
CA ASP A 107 4.15 -38.20 -22.76
C ASP A 107 4.74 -36.82 -22.49
N ALA A 108 5.23 -36.12 -23.51
CA ALA A 108 5.70 -34.75 -23.38
C ALA A 108 4.56 -33.83 -22.90
N ALA A 109 3.37 -33.94 -23.49
CA ALA A 109 2.20 -33.20 -23.05
C ALA A 109 1.81 -33.57 -21.61
N MET A 110 1.95 -34.83 -21.21
CA MET A 110 1.62 -35.31 -19.87
C MET A 110 2.62 -34.81 -18.80
N ILE A 111 3.92 -34.82 -19.10
CA ILE A 111 5.03 -34.42 -18.22
C ILE A 111 5.13 -32.89 -18.11
N PHE A 112 4.97 -32.18 -19.23
CA PHE A 112 5.07 -30.72 -19.29
C PHE A 112 3.74 -30.00 -19.02
N SER A 113 2.64 -30.72 -18.76
CA SER A 113 1.35 -30.12 -18.41
C SER A 113 1.46 -29.28 -17.12
N SER A 114 1.43 -27.96 -17.30
CA SER A 114 1.37 -27.00 -16.19
C SER A 114 0.10 -27.17 -15.36
N SER A 115 -1.01 -27.59 -15.98
CA SER A 115 -2.30 -27.82 -15.32
C SER A 115 -2.24 -28.93 -14.27
N ARG A 116 -1.38 -29.94 -14.44
CA ARG A 116 -1.20 -31.01 -13.43
C ARG A 116 -0.16 -30.71 -12.36
N ARG A 117 0.58 -29.60 -12.45
CA ARG A 117 1.45 -29.13 -11.35
C ARG A 117 0.65 -28.63 -10.14
N ASN A 118 -0.65 -28.38 -10.31
CA ASN A 118 -1.52 -27.90 -9.24
C ASN A 118 -2.87 -28.64 -9.23
N PRO A 119 -2.88 -29.95 -8.90
CA PRO A 119 -4.10 -30.75 -8.92
C PRO A 119 -5.13 -30.23 -7.92
N TRP A 120 -6.41 -30.45 -8.21
CA TRP A 120 -7.48 -30.14 -7.27
C TRP A 120 -7.26 -30.89 -5.96
N GLY A 121 -7.33 -30.17 -4.84
CA GLY A 121 -6.97 -30.72 -3.54
C GLY A 121 -7.62 -29.94 -2.41
N ALA A 122 -7.36 -30.35 -1.17
CA ALA A 122 -8.02 -29.78 0.01
C ALA A 122 -7.88 -28.24 0.11
N LYS A 123 -6.76 -27.66 -0.33
CA LYS A 123 -6.55 -26.20 -0.35
C LYS A 123 -7.56 -25.48 -1.26
N HIS A 124 -7.92 -26.07 -2.39
CA HIS A 124 -8.91 -25.52 -3.32
C HIS A 124 -10.31 -25.55 -2.70
N ILE A 125 -10.67 -26.68 -2.06
CA ILE A 125 -11.93 -26.83 -1.32
C ILE A 125 -12.02 -25.81 -0.17
N GLN A 126 -10.95 -25.63 0.61
CA GLN A 126 -10.90 -24.62 1.68
C GLN A 126 -11.08 -23.19 1.16
N ARG A 127 -10.46 -22.85 0.02
CA ARG A 127 -10.64 -21.53 -0.62
C ARG A 127 -12.06 -21.35 -1.14
N GLY A 128 -12.63 -22.37 -1.78
CA GLY A 128 -14.01 -22.37 -2.27
C GLY A 128 -15.01 -22.24 -1.12
N ALA A 129 -14.82 -22.97 -0.02
CA ALA A 129 -15.65 -22.87 1.17
C ALA A 129 -15.57 -21.48 1.80
N LEU A 130 -14.36 -20.89 1.92
CA LEU A 130 -14.21 -19.52 2.42
C LEU A 130 -14.93 -18.50 1.52
N ALA A 131 -14.77 -18.60 0.19
CA ALA A 131 -15.46 -17.73 -0.75
C ALA A 131 -16.99 -17.88 -0.65
N ALA A 132 -17.49 -19.11 -0.51
CA ALA A 132 -18.91 -19.38 -0.33
C ALA A 132 -19.45 -18.77 0.97
N VAL A 133 -18.73 -18.91 2.10
CA VAL A 133 -19.12 -18.31 3.38
C VAL A 133 -19.18 -16.79 3.27
N ILE A 134 -18.20 -16.17 2.61
CA ILE A 134 -18.19 -14.71 2.37
C ILE A 134 -19.39 -14.30 1.52
N ALA A 135 -19.63 -14.97 0.41
CA ALA A 135 -20.74 -14.67 -0.49
C ALA A 135 -22.09 -14.83 0.20
N VAL A 136 -22.33 -15.95 0.89
CA VAL A 136 -23.56 -16.20 1.65
C VAL A 136 -23.77 -15.14 2.74
N THR A 137 -22.71 -14.74 3.44
CA THR A 137 -22.78 -13.69 4.45
C THR A 137 -23.24 -12.37 3.85
N LEU A 138 -22.66 -11.95 2.72
CA LEU A 138 -23.03 -10.69 2.06
C LEU A 138 -24.45 -10.74 1.51
N VAL A 139 -24.85 -11.84 0.88
CA VAL A 139 -26.21 -12.04 0.36
C VAL A 139 -27.23 -12.04 1.48
N ALA A 140 -26.98 -12.77 2.57
CA ALA A 140 -27.86 -12.82 3.74
C ALA A 140 -27.99 -11.43 4.39
N THR A 141 -26.90 -10.67 4.47
CA THR A 141 -26.92 -9.29 4.98
C THR A 141 -27.76 -8.38 4.08
N GLY A 142 -27.55 -8.45 2.76
CA GLY A 142 -28.33 -7.67 1.79
C GLY A 142 -29.82 -8.00 1.84
N LEU A 143 -30.17 -9.28 1.93
CA LEU A 143 -31.55 -9.74 2.09
C LEU A 143 -32.18 -9.26 3.40
N ALA A 144 -31.44 -9.34 4.52
CA ALA A 144 -31.90 -8.87 5.82
C ALA A 144 -32.19 -7.36 5.81
N VAL A 145 -31.32 -6.57 5.19
CA VAL A 145 -31.51 -5.12 5.00
C VAL A 145 -32.73 -4.86 4.10
N ALA A 146 -32.81 -5.50 2.93
CA ALA A 146 -33.92 -5.33 2.01
C ALA A 146 -35.26 -5.69 2.64
N HIS A 147 -35.32 -6.79 3.41
CA HIS A 147 -36.51 -7.20 4.13
C HIS A 147 -36.90 -6.16 5.19
N ARG A 148 -35.95 -5.66 5.99
CA ARG A 148 -36.20 -4.61 6.99
C ARG A 148 -36.75 -3.34 6.37
N VAL A 149 -36.19 -2.91 5.23
CA VAL A 149 -36.61 -1.71 4.51
C VAL A 149 -38.00 -1.88 3.88
N ALA A 150 -38.30 -3.06 3.33
CA ALA A 150 -39.59 -3.32 2.67
C ALA A 150 -40.75 -3.55 3.66
N THR A 151 -40.53 -4.28 4.76
CA THR A 151 -41.62 -4.69 5.66
C THR A 151 -41.65 -3.91 6.98
N GLY A 152 -40.56 -3.24 7.35
CA GLY A 152 -40.42 -2.64 8.68
C GLY A 152 -40.35 -3.65 9.84
N ALA A 153 -40.35 -4.96 9.56
CA ALA A 153 -40.36 -6.00 10.57
C ALA A 153 -39.01 -6.10 11.29
N LEU A 154 -39.02 -6.42 12.60
CA LEU A 154 -37.80 -6.58 13.41
C LEU A 154 -36.95 -7.78 12.97
N VAL A 155 -37.54 -8.72 12.25
CA VAL A 155 -36.88 -9.93 11.74
C VAL A 155 -35.63 -9.61 10.92
N GLY A 156 -35.67 -8.57 10.07
CA GLY A 156 -34.51 -8.16 9.28
C GLY A 156 -33.35 -7.62 10.14
N LEU A 157 -33.65 -6.90 11.22
CA LEU A 157 -32.64 -6.43 12.17
C LEU A 157 -32.01 -7.61 12.94
N VAL A 158 -32.83 -8.53 13.44
CA VAL A 158 -32.37 -9.72 14.17
C VAL A 158 -31.52 -10.60 13.26
N ALA A 159 -31.93 -10.81 12.01
CA ALA A 159 -31.13 -11.57 11.05
C ALA A 159 -29.77 -10.91 10.79
N ALA A 160 -29.74 -9.59 10.55
CA ALA A 160 -28.49 -8.87 10.33
C ALA A 160 -27.56 -8.90 11.55
N SER A 161 -28.11 -8.76 12.78
CA SER A 161 -27.31 -8.79 14.01
C SER A 161 -26.75 -10.17 14.32
N VAL A 162 -27.53 -11.23 14.09
CA VAL A 162 -27.06 -12.63 14.24
C VAL A 162 -25.96 -12.93 13.24
N VAL A 163 -26.13 -12.56 11.97
CA VAL A 163 -25.08 -12.74 10.94
C VAL A 163 -23.82 -11.96 11.30
N ALA A 164 -23.97 -10.70 11.76
CA ALA A 164 -22.84 -9.88 12.20
C ALA A 164 -22.07 -10.55 13.36
N ALA A 165 -22.77 -11.00 14.40
CA ALA A 165 -22.17 -11.63 15.57
C ALA A 165 -21.47 -12.94 15.19
N LEU A 166 -22.13 -13.82 14.42
CA LEU A 166 -21.57 -15.11 14.01
C LEU A 166 -20.29 -14.93 13.20
N VAL A 167 -20.28 -14.02 12.23
CA VAL A 167 -19.12 -13.83 11.35
C VAL A 167 -17.97 -13.14 12.09
N ALA A 168 -18.28 -12.16 12.96
CA ALA A 168 -17.30 -11.50 13.81
C ALA A 168 -16.61 -12.49 14.77
N ILE A 169 -17.39 -13.27 15.53
CA ILE A 169 -16.88 -14.27 16.47
C ILE A 169 -16.09 -15.35 15.72
N THR A 170 -16.65 -15.86 14.61
CA THR A 170 -15.96 -16.88 13.80
C THR A 170 -14.65 -16.35 13.22
N GLY A 171 -14.60 -15.09 12.80
CA GLY A 171 -13.38 -14.43 12.34
C GLY A 171 -12.30 -14.41 13.41
N LEU A 172 -12.63 -13.94 14.62
CA LEU A 172 -11.70 -13.88 15.76
C LEU A 172 -11.26 -15.26 16.26
N LEU A 173 -12.14 -16.25 16.30
CA LEU A 173 -11.76 -17.60 16.70
C LEU A 173 -10.90 -18.28 15.64
N SER A 174 -11.19 -18.02 14.36
CA SER A 174 -10.44 -18.61 13.25
C SER A 174 -9.03 -18.04 13.12
N THR A 175 -8.76 -16.79 13.56
CA THR A 175 -7.41 -16.22 13.49
C THR A 175 -6.35 -17.03 14.25
N ALA A 176 -6.75 -17.74 15.31
CA ALA A 176 -5.84 -18.59 16.08
C ALA A 176 -5.39 -19.84 15.32
N ARG A 177 -6.26 -20.39 14.45
CA ARG A 177 -6.00 -21.63 13.68
C ARG A 177 -5.51 -21.36 12.26
N SER A 178 -6.13 -20.39 11.60
CA SER A 178 -5.82 -19.97 10.22
C SER A 178 -5.90 -18.44 10.13
N PRO A 179 -4.76 -17.73 10.14
CA PRO A 179 -4.75 -16.27 10.15
C PRO A 179 -5.40 -15.69 8.90
N ARG A 180 -5.25 -16.33 7.72
CA ARG A 180 -5.86 -15.86 6.47
C ARG A 180 -7.38 -15.95 6.45
N THR A 181 -7.92 -17.08 6.93
CA THR A 181 -9.37 -17.28 7.03
C THR A 181 -9.96 -16.29 8.02
N GLY A 182 -9.31 -16.12 9.18
CA GLY A 182 -9.72 -15.15 10.19
C GLY A 182 -9.75 -13.72 9.64
N ILE A 183 -8.67 -13.28 8.97
CA ILE A 183 -8.61 -11.95 8.33
C ILE A 183 -9.75 -11.76 7.32
N ALA A 184 -9.96 -12.72 6.41
CA ALA A 184 -11.00 -12.60 5.38
C ALA A 184 -12.41 -12.50 5.97
N LEU A 185 -12.70 -13.28 7.01
CA LEU A 185 -13.97 -13.21 7.73
C LEU A 185 -14.11 -11.91 8.53
N SER A 186 -13.03 -11.44 9.19
CA SER A 186 -13.03 -10.16 9.90
C SER A 186 -13.24 -8.96 8.97
N ILE A 187 -12.71 -9.01 7.74
CA ILE A 187 -13.00 -8.01 6.70
C ILE A 187 -14.48 -8.08 6.30
N THR A 188 -14.98 -9.29 6.05
CA THR A 188 -16.37 -9.53 5.64
C THR A 188 -17.36 -9.08 6.73
N ALA A 189 -17.00 -9.23 8.01
CA ALA A 189 -17.83 -8.85 9.15
C ALA A 189 -18.16 -7.34 9.20
N LEU A 190 -17.36 -6.47 8.56
CA LEU A 190 -17.63 -5.03 8.54
C LEU A 190 -19.00 -4.69 7.92
N ALA A 191 -19.37 -5.39 6.84
CA ALA A 191 -20.65 -5.16 6.15
C ALA A 191 -21.88 -5.50 7.02
N PRO A 192 -22.02 -6.70 7.61
CA PRO A 192 -23.14 -7.01 8.50
C PRO A 192 -23.10 -6.19 9.79
N ILE A 193 -21.94 -5.86 10.35
CA ILE A 193 -21.85 -4.97 11.53
C ILE A 193 -22.42 -3.59 11.19
N ALA A 194 -21.99 -2.98 10.08
CA ALA A 194 -22.49 -1.69 9.64
C ALA A 194 -24.01 -1.72 9.39
N ALA A 195 -24.49 -2.77 8.71
CA ALA A 195 -25.91 -2.95 8.42
C ALA A 195 -26.74 -3.12 9.70
N ALA A 196 -26.32 -4.00 10.62
CA ALA A 196 -27.04 -4.24 11.86
C ALA A 196 -27.15 -2.97 12.71
N LEU A 197 -26.05 -2.21 12.83
CA LEU A 197 -26.02 -0.99 13.61
C LEU A 197 -26.78 0.17 12.95
N ALA A 198 -26.74 0.29 11.62
CA ALA A 198 -27.57 1.26 10.90
C ALA A 198 -29.07 0.99 11.11
N LEU A 199 -29.48 -0.29 11.09
CA LEU A 199 -30.88 -0.69 11.24
C LEU A 199 -31.38 -0.68 12.70
N ALA A 200 -30.46 -0.66 13.67
CA ALA A 200 -30.80 -0.68 15.09
C ALA A 200 -31.43 0.63 15.57
N VAL A 201 -31.09 1.77 14.93
CA VAL A 201 -31.64 3.08 15.27
C VAL A 201 -33.03 3.24 14.64
N PRO A 202 -34.11 3.38 15.44
CA PRO A 202 -35.46 3.57 14.91
C PRO A 202 -35.60 4.89 14.14
N GLY A 203 -36.49 4.92 13.14
CA GLY A 203 -36.84 6.13 12.40
C GLY A 203 -36.39 6.10 10.93
N ARG A 204 -36.45 7.27 10.27
CA ARG A 204 -35.99 7.43 8.89
C ARG A 204 -34.47 7.42 8.83
N PHE A 205 -33.93 6.89 7.75
CA PHE A 205 -32.49 6.85 7.52
C PHE A 205 -31.91 8.27 7.47
N GLY A 206 -30.92 8.55 8.31
CA GLY A 206 -30.24 9.84 8.41
C GLY A 206 -28.96 9.75 9.24
N ALA A 207 -28.53 10.89 9.78
CA ALA A 207 -27.26 11.03 10.49
C ALA A 207 -27.07 10.05 11.66
N ALA A 208 -28.13 9.79 12.44
CA ALA A 208 -28.04 8.92 13.62
C ALA A 208 -27.71 7.46 13.27
N GLN A 209 -28.33 6.92 12.20
CA GLN A 209 -28.03 5.58 11.68
C GLN A 209 -26.59 5.50 11.16
N VAL A 210 -26.16 6.51 10.41
CA VAL A 210 -24.80 6.58 9.84
C VAL A 210 -23.75 6.67 10.95
N LEU A 211 -24.00 7.47 11.99
CA LEU A 211 -23.12 7.60 13.15
C LEU A 211 -22.90 6.26 13.84
N LEU A 212 -23.96 5.53 14.16
CA LEU A 212 -23.84 4.25 14.86
C LEU A 212 -23.17 3.18 14.00
N ALA A 213 -23.48 3.13 12.71
CA ALA A 213 -22.84 2.23 11.76
C ALA A 213 -21.34 2.52 11.62
N ALA A 214 -20.96 3.79 11.45
CA ALA A 214 -19.57 4.23 11.31
C ALA A 214 -18.77 3.98 12.59
N ALA A 215 -19.37 4.23 13.76
CA ALA A 215 -18.77 3.90 15.05
C ALA A 215 -18.52 2.40 15.21
N GLY A 216 -19.45 1.54 14.77
CA GLY A 216 -19.28 0.09 14.79
C GLY A 216 -18.18 -0.43 13.87
N VAL A 217 -18.13 0.09 12.63
CA VAL A 217 -17.05 -0.20 11.66
C VAL A 217 -15.69 0.20 12.25
N ALA A 218 -15.61 1.38 12.86
CA ALA A 218 -14.40 1.85 13.51
C ALA A 218 -14.01 0.95 14.70
N ALA A 219 -14.94 0.69 15.62
CA ALA A 219 -14.70 -0.14 16.79
C ALA A 219 -14.24 -1.55 16.41
N TRP A 220 -14.91 -2.19 15.46
CA TRP A 220 -14.51 -3.52 14.97
C TRP A 220 -13.12 -3.51 14.35
N SER A 221 -12.82 -2.50 13.52
CA SER A 221 -11.51 -2.36 12.89
C SER A 221 -10.40 -2.18 13.93
N LEU A 222 -10.63 -1.39 14.98
CA LEU A 222 -9.69 -1.24 16.10
C LEU A 222 -9.52 -2.56 16.88
N ILE A 223 -10.62 -3.28 17.16
CA ILE A 223 -10.55 -4.59 17.86
C ILE A 223 -9.64 -5.55 17.09
N VAL A 224 -9.84 -5.68 15.78
CA VAL A 224 -9.01 -6.57 14.93
C VAL A 224 -7.55 -6.10 14.87
N LEU A 225 -7.30 -4.79 14.89
CA LEU A 225 -5.94 -4.25 14.97
C LEU A 225 -5.26 -4.54 16.32
N ILE A 226 -6.00 -4.63 17.42
CA ILE A 226 -5.43 -4.89 18.75
C ILE A 226 -5.14 -6.38 18.94
N VAL A 227 -5.95 -7.27 18.38
CA VAL A 227 -5.81 -8.72 18.55
C VAL A 227 -4.53 -9.24 17.85
N PRO A 228 -3.62 -9.95 18.54
CA PRO A 228 -2.42 -10.51 17.94
C PRO A 228 -2.73 -11.56 16.87
N SER A 229 -2.06 -11.48 15.71
CA SER A 229 -2.14 -12.51 14.66
C SER A 229 -0.83 -12.65 13.88
N ALA A 230 -0.53 -13.87 13.42
CA ALA A 230 0.74 -14.21 12.76
C ALA A 230 0.92 -13.60 11.35
N GLU A 231 -0.17 -13.22 10.67
CA GLU A 231 -0.14 -12.53 9.37
C GLU A 231 -0.76 -11.12 9.42
N ARG A 232 -0.71 -10.47 10.59
CA ARG A 232 -1.32 -9.15 10.84
C ARG A 232 -0.94 -8.11 9.79
N GLU A 233 0.34 -8.09 9.37
CA GLU A 233 0.94 -7.10 8.46
C GLU A 233 0.12 -6.88 7.18
N ARG A 234 -0.49 -7.93 6.64
CA ARG A 234 -1.23 -7.88 5.37
C ARG A 234 -2.56 -7.14 5.47
N ALA A 235 -3.19 -7.15 6.64
CA ALA A 235 -4.52 -6.59 6.85
C ALA A 235 -4.51 -5.26 7.59
N VAL A 236 -3.37 -4.88 8.19
CA VAL A 236 -3.23 -3.64 8.96
C VAL A 236 -3.67 -2.43 8.14
N GLY A 237 -3.23 -2.32 6.88
CA GLY A 237 -3.60 -1.18 6.04
C GLY A 237 -5.10 -1.06 5.82
N PHE A 238 -5.78 -2.18 5.54
CA PHE A 238 -7.23 -2.20 5.34
C PHE A 238 -7.99 -1.80 6.61
N PHE A 239 -7.68 -2.39 7.76
CA PHE A 239 -8.38 -2.06 9.01
C PHE A 239 -8.03 -0.65 9.52
N THR A 240 -6.82 -0.15 9.26
CA THR A 240 -6.48 1.25 9.56
C THR A 240 -7.31 2.19 8.69
N ALA A 241 -7.45 1.89 7.40
CA ALA A 241 -8.29 2.68 6.52
C ALA A 241 -9.75 2.70 6.99
N ALA A 242 -10.33 1.51 7.27
CA ALA A 242 -11.70 1.37 7.75
C ALA A 242 -11.93 2.06 9.11
N ALA A 243 -10.97 1.97 10.02
CA ALA A 243 -11.00 2.66 11.31
C ALA A 243 -11.05 4.18 11.16
N VAL A 244 -10.14 4.74 10.36
CA VAL A 244 -10.03 6.20 10.18
C VAL A 244 -11.25 6.74 9.44
N VAL A 245 -11.70 6.07 8.37
CA VAL A 245 -12.92 6.43 7.65
C VAL A 245 -14.13 6.39 8.59
N GLY A 246 -14.27 5.31 9.37
CA GLY A 246 -15.36 5.17 10.34
C GLY A 246 -15.37 6.27 11.40
N VAL A 247 -14.21 6.62 11.97
CA VAL A 247 -14.11 7.70 12.96
C VAL A 247 -14.49 9.05 12.36
N VAL A 248 -13.95 9.40 11.19
CA VAL A 248 -14.22 10.70 10.56
C VAL A 248 -15.69 10.81 10.13
N ILE A 249 -16.28 9.75 9.57
CA ILE A 249 -17.70 9.73 9.22
C ILE A 249 -18.58 9.82 10.47
N ALA A 250 -18.23 9.12 11.57
CA ALA A 250 -18.98 9.22 12.81
C ALA A 250 -18.96 10.66 13.38
N LEU A 251 -17.80 11.34 13.31
CA LEU A 251 -17.70 12.75 13.70
C LEU A 251 -18.54 13.67 12.80
N ALA A 252 -18.51 13.45 11.47
CA ALA A 252 -19.30 14.22 10.52
C ALA A 252 -20.81 14.03 10.73
N ALA A 253 -21.26 12.78 10.92
CA ALA A 253 -22.66 12.47 11.21
C ALA A 253 -23.09 13.00 12.58
N GLY A 254 -22.18 13.01 13.57
CA GLY A 254 -22.43 13.62 14.88
C GLY A 254 -22.60 15.13 14.78
N ALA A 255 -21.80 15.79 13.93
CA ALA A 255 -21.93 17.21 13.66
C ALA A 255 -23.26 17.54 12.96
N GLU A 256 -23.69 16.70 12.00
CA GLU A 256 -25.01 16.78 11.37
C GLU A 256 -26.14 16.68 12.40
N LEU A 257 -26.05 15.74 13.34
CA LEU A 257 -27.07 15.51 14.36
C LEU A 257 -27.19 16.67 15.36
N LEU A 258 -26.06 17.26 15.75
CA LEU A 258 -26.00 18.29 16.79
C LEU A 258 -26.27 19.71 16.26
N TRP A 259 -25.73 20.06 15.10
CA TRP A 259 -25.76 21.43 14.58
C TRP A 259 -26.50 21.58 13.24
N GLN A 260 -26.92 20.48 12.61
CA GLN A 260 -27.56 20.48 11.29
C GLN A 260 -26.87 21.35 10.23
N PRO A 261 -25.51 21.32 10.11
CA PRO A 261 -24.82 22.03 9.06
C PRO A 261 -25.30 21.58 7.67
N PRO A 262 -25.25 22.47 6.66
CA PRO A 262 -25.59 22.09 5.30
C PRO A 262 -24.61 21.03 4.78
N ILE A 263 -25.08 20.14 3.89
CA ILE A 263 -24.27 19.05 3.32
C ILE A 263 -22.96 19.53 2.68
N LEU A 264 -22.94 20.75 2.14
CA LEU A 264 -21.75 21.39 1.60
C LEU A 264 -20.67 21.59 2.67
N THR A 265 -21.06 21.98 3.89
CA THR A 265 -20.13 22.16 5.02
C THR A 265 -19.57 20.82 5.49
N ILE A 266 -20.41 19.78 5.52
CA ILE A 266 -19.96 18.41 5.82
C ILE A 266 -18.95 17.96 4.75
N GLY A 267 -19.25 18.17 3.47
CA GLY A 267 -18.35 17.84 2.37
C GLY A 267 -17.00 18.56 2.45
N CYS A 268 -17.01 19.86 2.75
CA CYS A 268 -15.77 20.62 2.99
C CYS A 268 -15.00 20.06 4.19
N GLY A 269 -15.67 19.76 5.31
CA GLY A 269 -15.05 19.17 6.50
C GLY A 269 -14.39 17.82 6.22
N LEU A 270 -15.02 16.97 5.39
CA LEU A 270 -14.45 15.68 4.97
C LEU A 270 -13.19 15.86 4.10
N ILE A 271 -13.16 16.83 3.19
CA ILE A 271 -11.97 17.11 2.38
C ILE A 271 -10.85 17.69 3.25
N VAL A 272 -11.15 18.57 4.21
CA VAL A 272 -10.16 19.07 5.18
C VAL A 272 -9.59 17.91 6.00
N ALA A 273 -10.44 17.03 6.54
CA ALA A 273 -9.98 15.86 7.28
C ALA A 273 -9.08 14.96 6.41
N ALA A 274 -9.47 14.70 5.16
CA ALA A 274 -8.65 13.97 4.21
C ALA A 274 -7.29 14.62 3.97
N LEU A 275 -7.24 15.95 3.81
CA LEU A 275 -6.00 16.70 3.63
C LEU A 275 -5.09 16.57 4.85
N LEU A 276 -5.63 16.77 6.06
CA LEU A 276 -4.88 16.67 7.31
C LEU A 276 -4.33 15.26 7.53
N ILE A 277 -5.14 14.23 7.28
CA ILE A 277 -4.70 12.82 7.38
C ILE A 277 -3.59 12.54 6.36
N THR A 278 -3.71 13.05 5.13
CA THR A 278 -2.68 12.86 4.10
C THR A 278 -1.35 13.49 4.52
N ILE A 279 -1.37 14.72 5.04
CA ILE A 279 -0.18 15.46 5.47
C ILE A 279 0.48 14.78 6.68
N GLN A 280 -0.31 14.29 7.64
CA GLN A 280 0.19 13.68 8.88
C GLN A 280 0.37 12.15 8.78
N ALA A 281 0.13 11.53 7.62
CA ALA A 281 0.11 10.07 7.46
C ALA A 281 1.42 9.40 7.93
N ALA A 282 2.58 10.01 7.66
CA ALA A 282 3.89 9.48 8.08
C ALA A 282 4.05 9.50 9.61
N GLN A 283 3.65 10.59 10.27
CA GLN A 283 3.73 10.76 11.72
C GLN A 283 2.74 9.83 12.43
N LEU A 284 1.51 9.76 11.94
CA LEU A 284 0.47 8.86 12.46
C LEU A 284 0.89 7.40 12.32
N SER A 285 1.47 7.03 11.18
CA SER A 285 2.00 5.68 10.96
C SER A 285 3.10 5.33 11.96
N ALA A 286 4.10 6.20 12.16
CA ALA A 286 5.19 5.97 13.12
C ALA A 286 4.68 5.79 14.56
N LEU A 287 3.69 6.60 14.97
CA LEU A 287 3.04 6.50 16.28
C LEU A 287 2.26 5.19 16.43
N TRP A 288 1.46 4.82 15.43
CA TRP A 288 0.63 3.60 15.46
C TRP A 288 1.46 2.31 15.36
N ALA A 289 2.57 2.35 14.63
CA ALA A 289 3.56 1.28 14.57
C ALA A 289 4.44 1.19 15.84
N ARG A 290 4.31 2.16 16.76
CA ARG A 290 5.08 2.24 18.01
C ARG A 290 6.58 2.24 17.75
N PHE A 291 7.05 3.11 16.86
CA PHE A 291 8.49 3.32 16.68
C PHE A 291 9.14 3.84 17.97
N PRO A 292 10.40 3.45 18.23
CA PRO A 292 11.14 3.98 19.37
C PRO A 292 11.26 5.49 19.21
N LEU A 293 10.82 6.24 20.22
CA LEU A 293 10.89 7.70 20.18
C LEU A 293 12.35 8.15 20.28
N PRO A 294 12.79 9.11 19.45
CA PRO A 294 14.13 9.65 19.56
C PRO A 294 14.26 10.39 20.90
N VAL A 295 15.22 9.96 21.72
CA VAL A 295 15.59 10.65 22.95
C VAL A 295 16.63 11.72 22.60
N ILE A 296 16.24 12.99 22.72
CA ILE A 296 17.14 14.13 22.48
C ILE A 296 17.57 14.65 23.86
N PRO A 297 18.83 14.39 24.30
CA PRO A 297 19.32 14.88 25.58
C PRO A 297 19.42 16.41 25.57
N ALA A 298 19.19 17.05 26.72
CA ALA A 298 19.42 18.48 26.87
C ALA A 298 20.93 18.78 26.79
N PRO A 299 21.34 20.01 26.42
CA PRO A 299 22.75 20.40 26.47
C PRO A 299 23.33 20.20 27.87
N GLY A 300 24.32 19.31 28.00
CA GLY A 300 24.97 18.97 29.27
C GLY A 300 24.47 17.67 29.93
N ASP A 301 23.39 17.06 29.45
CA ASP A 301 22.96 15.73 29.88
C ASP A 301 23.84 14.63 29.27
N PRO A 302 24.07 13.52 29.99
CA PRO A 302 24.80 12.38 29.44
C PRO A 302 24.08 11.81 28.22
N THR A 303 24.84 11.42 27.20
CA THR A 303 24.28 10.82 25.99
C THR A 303 23.50 9.55 26.33
N PRO A 304 22.27 9.38 25.82
CA PRO A 304 21.46 8.22 26.10
C PRO A 304 22.11 6.95 25.54
N SER A 305 21.90 5.83 26.24
CA SER A 305 22.32 4.52 25.76
C SER A 305 21.51 4.10 24.53
N ALA A 306 22.13 3.28 23.67
CA ALA A 306 21.46 2.73 22.50
C ALA A 306 20.22 1.91 22.90
N PRO A 307 19.20 1.83 22.03
CA PRO A 307 18.05 0.97 22.25
C PRO A 307 18.47 -0.49 22.50
N SER A 308 17.71 -1.22 23.31
CA SER A 308 18.01 -2.62 23.60
C SER A 308 17.97 -3.50 22.34
N LEU A 309 18.80 -4.54 22.30
CA LEU A 309 18.90 -5.46 21.14
C LEU A 309 17.53 -6.02 20.73
N ARG A 310 16.66 -6.34 21.70
CA ARG A 310 15.30 -6.82 21.44
C ARG A 310 14.44 -5.82 20.65
N VAL A 311 14.62 -4.52 20.87
CA VAL A 311 13.92 -3.47 20.11
C VAL A 311 14.45 -3.40 18.68
N LEU A 312 15.77 -3.56 18.52
CA LEU A 312 16.42 -3.54 17.21
C LEU A 312 16.06 -4.79 16.37
N GLU A 313 15.96 -5.96 17.00
CA GLU A 313 15.51 -7.21 16.36
C GLU A 313 14.03 -7.14 15.92
N ASP A 314 13.18 -6.47 16.67
CA ASP A 314 11.75 -6.29 16.36
C ASP A 314 11.51 -5.10 15.39
N LEU A 315 12.53 -4.27 15.11
CA LEU A 315 12.40 -3.09 14.27
C LEU A 315 11.94 -3.39 12.84
N PRO A 316 12.46 -4.41 12.12
CA PRO A 316 11.99 -4.74 10.77
C PRO A 316 10.51 -5.05 10.71
N ARG A 317 9.98 -5.73 11.74
CA ARG A 317 8.55 -6.02 11.87
C ARG A 317 7.74 -4.73 12.07
N ARG A 318 8.20 -3.84 12.96
CA ARG A 318 7.54 -2.54 13.18
C ARG A 318 7.53 -1.70 11.92
N VAL A 319 8.61 -1.69 11.15
CA VAL A 319 8.70 -0.95 9.88
C VAL A 319 7.67 -1.46 8.87
N ARG A 320 7.51 -2.78 8.73
CA ARG A 320 6.46 -3.37 7.87
C ARG A 320 5.05 -2.99 8.33
N ILE A 321 4.80 -3.00 9.64
CA ILE A 321 3.52 -2.57 10.22
C ILE A 321 3.29 -1.07 9.98
N GLY A 322 4.33 -0.23 10.07
CA GLY A 322 4.30 1.19 9.75
C GLY A 322 3.95 1.44 8.29
N ASP A 323 4.63 0.78 7.35
CA ASP A 323 4.28 0.93 5.92
C ASP A 323 2.84 0.49 5.64
N ALA A 324 2.36 -0.58 6.30
CA ALA A 324 0.96 -0.99 6.21
C ALA A 324 0.00 0.07 6.77
N HIS A 325 0.27 0.66 7.94
CA HIS A 325 -0.54 1.76 8.49
C HIS A 325 -0.54 2.98 7.58
N GLN A 326 0.60 3.34 7.01
CA GLN A 326 0.76 4.46 6.09
C GLN A 326 -0.13 4.27 4.85
N ASN A 327 -0.08 3.09 4.23
CA ASN A 327 -1.00 2.74 3.13
C ASN A 327 -2.47 2.88 3.54
N GLY A 328 -2.81 2.47 4.77
CA GLY A 328 -4.15 2.61 5.32
C GLY A 328 -4.61 4.06 5.51
N PHE A 329 -3.76 4.94 6.06
CA PHE A 329 -4.06 6.36 6.21
C PHE A 329 -4.26 7.07 4.87
N ILE A 330 -3.42 6.76 3.88
CA ILE A 330 -3.56 7.33 2.53
C ILE A 330 -4.84 6.83 1.84
N ALA A 331 -5.15 5.54 1.95
CA ALA A 331 -6.41 4.99 1.44
C ALA A 331 -7.63 5.67 2.11
N ALA A 332 -7.61 5.84 3.43
CA ALA A 332 -8.67 6.54 4.15
C ALA A 332 -8.84 8.00 3.68
N ALA A 333 -7.73 8.73 3.55
CA ALA A 333 -7.78 10.10 3.08
C ALA A 333 -8.35 10.22 1.66
N VAL A 334 -7.95 9.31 0.76
CA VAL A 334 -8.51 9.24 -0.60
C VAL A 334 -10.02 9.00 -0.56
N LEU A 335 -10.48 8.02 0.23
CA LEU A 335 -11.91 7.71 0.36
C LEU A 335 -12.70 8.89 0.98
N LEU A 336 -12.17 9.55 2.01
CA LEU A 336 -12.80 10.72 2.63
C LEU A 336 -12.86 11.91 1.66
N SER A 337 -11.81 12.11 0.86
CA SER A 337 -11.81 13.14 -0.20
C SER A 337 -12.85 12.86 -1.28
N VAL A 338 -13.03 11.59 -1.67
CA VAL A 338 -14.08 11.17 -2.63
C VAL A 338 -15.47 11.41 -2.04
N LEU A 339 -15.70 11.01 -0.79
CA LEU A 339 -16.98 11.23 -0.10
C LEU A 339 -17.30 12.72 0.07
N GLY A 340 -16.30 13.54 0.44
CA GLY A 340 -16.45 14.98 0.55
C GLY A 340 -16.74 15.65 -0.80
N SER A 341 -16.06 15.20 -1.87
CA SER A 341 -16.32 15.66 -3.24
C SER A 341 -17.74 15.31 -3.70
N LEU A 342 -18.21 14.09 -3.39
CA LEU A 342 -19.56 13.65 -3.68
C LEU A 342 -20.60 14.48 -2.91
N ALA A 343 -20.36 14.79 -1.64
CA ALA A 343 -21.25 15.60 -0.82
C ALA A 343 -21.41 17.04 -1.35
N ILE A 344 -20.32 17.65 -1.85
CA ILE A 344 -20.35 18.99 -2.46
C ILE A 344 -21.03 18.96 -3.82
N ALA A 345 -20.63 18.03 -4.70
CA ALA A 345 -21.08 17.99 -6.09
C ALA A 345 -22.31 17.13 -6.33
N PHE A 346 -23.01 16.67 -5.28
CA PHE A 346 -24.18 15.80 -5.41
C PHE A 346 -25.28 16.40 -6.29
N ARG A 347 -25.46 17.73 -6.26
CA ARG A 347 -26.39 18.47 -7.13
C ARG A 347 -25.60 19.44 -8.01
N PRO A 348 -25.26 19.06 -9.26
CA PRO A 348 -24.32 19.86 -10.08
C PRO A 348 -24.84 21.27 -10.38
N GLU A 349 -26.16 21.45 -10.46
CA GLU A 349 -26.83 22.73 -10.74
C GLU A 349 -26.64 23.77 -9.63
N THR A 350 -26.39 23.35 -8.39
CA THR A 350 -26.24 24.25 -7.24
C THR A 350 -24.77 24.55 -6.91
N VAL A 351 -23.82 23.94 -7.64
CA VAL A 351 -22.39 24.07 -7.34
C VAL A 351 -21.85 25.33 -7.99
N SER A 352 -21.34 26.24 -7.17
CA SER A 352 -20.63 27.43 -7.66
C SER A 352 -19.28 27.07 -8.27
N VAL A 353 -18.66 28.01 -9.00
CA VAL A 353 -17.30 27.84 -9.56
C VAL A 353 -16.29 27.47 -8.46
N ALA A 354 -16.40 28.10 -7.29
CA ALA A 354 -15.56 27.77 -6.13
C ALA A 354 -15.82 26.34 -5.60
N GLY A 355 -17.06 25.84 -5.66
CA GLY A 355 -17.39 24.47 -5.29
C GLY A 355 -16.73 23.45 -6.22
N TRP A 356 -16.77 23.70 -7.52
CA TRP A 356 -16.06 22.88 -8.50
C TRP A 356 -14.55 22.95 -8.34
N TYR A 357 -13.99 24.10 -7.97
CA TYR A 357 -12.59 24.22 -7.61
C TYR A 357 -12.22 23.34 -6.40
N VAL A 358 -13.03 23.33 -5.35
CA VAL A 358 -12.79 22.49 -4.16
C VAL A 358 -12.89 20.99 -4.44
N VAL A 359 -13.62 20.59 -5.48
CA VAL A 359 -13.64 19.19 -5.96
C VAL A 359 -12.43 18.88 -6.85
N ALA A 360 -12.08 19.79 -7.76
CA ALA A 360 -11.02 19.59 -8.74
C ALA A 360 -9.61 19.72 -8.14
N ALA A 361 -9.39 20.63 -7.20
CA ALA A 361 -8.07 20.90 -6.64
C ALA A 361 -7.48 19.71 -5.84
N PRO A 362 -8.23 19.01 -4.95
CA PRO A 362 -7.74 17.79 -4.32
C PRO A 362 -7.48 16.68 -5.34
N ALA A 363 -8.29 16.62 -6.41
CA ALA A 363 -8.13 15.63 -7.47
C ALA A 363 -6.90 15.88 -8.35
N ALA A 364 -6.53 17.13 -8.58
CA ALA A 364 -5.29 17.51 -9.21
C ALA A 364 -4.09 17.35 -8.27
N ALA A 365 -4.24 17.68 -6.99
CA ALA A 365 -3.17 17.62 -6.00
C ALA A 365 -2.78 16.17 -5.63
N ALA A 366 -3.74 15.23 -5.59
CA ALA A 366 -3.45 13.85 -5.20
C ALA A 366 -2.38 13.16 -6.09
N PRO A 367 -2.47 13.17 -7.43
CA PRO A 367 -1.39 12.71 -8.31
C PRO A 367 -0.06 13.42 -8.07
N LEU A 368 -0.10 14.73 -7.79
CA LEU A 368 1.11 15.50 -7.51
C LEU A 368 1.77 15.07 -6.18
N ARG A 369 1.00 14.64 -5.19
CA ARG A 369 1.52 14.08 -3.93
C ARG A 369 2.07 12.67 -4.09
N ALA A 370 1.68 11.93 -5.13
CA ALA A 370 2.21 10.59 -5.39
C ALA A 370 3.75 10.59 -5.59
N ARG A 371 4.36 11.72 -5.95
CA ARG A 371 5.82 11.85 -6.04
C ARG A 371 6.55 11.87 -4.69
N VAL A 372 5.83 12.15 -3.60
CA VAL A 372 6.42 12.30 -2.25
C VAL A 372 6.57 10.95 -1.56
N TRP A 373 5.70 9.99 -1.91
CA TRP A 373 5.67 8.67 -1.30
C TRP A 373 6.47 7.70 -2.14
N ASP A 374 7.30 6.85 -1.53
CA ASP A 374 8.03 5.81 -2.28
C ASP A 374 7.22 4.52 -2.44
N SER A 375 6.31 4.24 -1.51
CA SER A 375 5.48 3.03 -1.51
C SER A 375 4.54 2.97 -2.71
N ALA A 376 4.60 1.87 -3.46
CA ALA A 376 3.79 1.65 -4.66
C ALA A 376 2.28 1.70 -4.37
N ALA A 377 1.86 1.17 -3.21
CA ALA A 377 0.45 1.18 -2.81
C ALA A 377 -0.05 2.61 -2.48
N CYS A 378 0.75 3.41 -1.76
CA CYS A 378 0.45 4.84 -1.53
C CYS A 378 0.29 5.60 -2.85
N LYS A 379 1.24 5.41 -3.79
CA LYS A 379 1.17 6.01 -5.13
C LYS A 379 -0.10 5.60 -5.87
N ALA A 380 -0.44 4.31 -5.86
CA ALA A 380 -1.64 3.80 -6.53
C ALA A 380 -2.92 4.44 -5.98
N TRP A 381 -3.07 4.58 -4.66
CA TRP A 381 -4.23 5.24 -4.06
C TRP A 381 -4.35 6.71 -4.46
N LEU A 382 -3.23 7.45 -4.42
CA LEU A 382 -3.21 8.87 -4.79
C LEU A 382 -3.47 9.11 -6.28
N LEU A 383 -2.94 8.24 -7.15
CA LEU A 383 -3.20 8.28 -8.59
C LEU A 383 -4.63 7.83 -8.93
N ALA A 384 -5.21 6.91 -8.16
CA ALA A 384 -6.58 6.44 -8.33
C ALA A 384 -7.62 7.48 -7.87
N GLN A 385 -7.28 8.40 -6.97
CA GLN A 385 -8.21 9.38 -6.42
C GLN A 385 -9.05 10.12 -7.48
N PRO A 386 -8.48 10.74 -8.55
CA PRO A 386 -9.27 11.45 -9.55
C PRO A 386 -10.21 10.51 -10.32
N PHE A 387 -9.79 9.28 -10.60
CA PHE A 387 -10.64 8.26 -11.22
C PHE A 387 -11.79 7.84 -10.31
N LEU A 388 -11.55 7.70 -9.00
CA LEU A 388 -12.58 7.38 -8.01
C LEU A 388 -13.60 8.50 -7.87
N VAL A 389 -13.17 9.77 -7.80
CA VAL A 389 -14.08 10.92 -7.76
C VAL A 389 -14.96 10.95 -9.01
N ALA A 390 -14.35 10.89 -10.20
CA ALA A 390 -15.10 10.99 -11.44
C ALA A 390 -16.05 9.80 -11.65
N SER A 391 -15.64 8.58 -11.25
CA SER A 391 -16.50 7.39 -11.30
C SER A 391 -17.64 7.46 -10.29
N ALA A 392 -17.40 7.93 -9.07
CA ALA A 392 -18.44 8.10 -8.06
C ALA A 392 -19.47 9.16 -8.49
N LEU A 393 -19.01 10.29 -9.03
CA LEU A 393 -19.89 11.33 -9.58
C LEU A 393 -20.70 10.80 -10.76
N LEU A 394 -20.06 10.09 -11.70
CA LEU A 394 -20.74 9.44 -12.83
C LEU A 394 -21.88 8.54 -12.36
N VAL A 395 -21.60 7.60 -11.45
CA VAL A 395 -22.60 6.67 -10.92
C VAL A 395 -23.73 7.44 -10.24
N SER A 396 -23.41 8.47 -9.45
CA SER A 396 -24.41 9.27 -8.75
C SER A 396 -25.30 10.08 -9.71
N TYR A 397 -24.73 10.65 -10.77
CA TYR A 397 -25.47 11.43 -11.77
C TYR A 397 -26.33 10.53 -12.67
N ALA A 398 -25.82 9.37 -13.06
CA ALA A 398 -26.59 8.37 -13.79
C ALA A 398 -27.77 7.85 -12.95
N ALA A 399 -27.53 7.51 -11.68
CA ALA A 399 -28.58 7.02 -10.78
C ALA A 399 -29.66 8.08 -10.47
N THR A 400 -29.31 9.37 -10.52
CA THR A 400 -30.26 10.48 -10.29
C THR A 400 -30.88 11.05 -11.58
N GLY A 401 -30.62 10.43 -12.74
CA GLY A 401 -31.20 10.84 -14.03
C GLY A 401 -30.58 12.09 -14.66
N ARG A 402 -29.43 12.56 -14.15
CA ARG A 402 -28.73 13.77 -14.61
C ARG A 402 -27.72 13.46 -15.72
N PHE A 403 -28.22 13.04 -16.87
CA PHE A 403 -27.37 12.54 -17.97
C PHE A 403 -26.39 13.58 -18.54
N GLY A 404 -26.72 14.88 -18.53
CA GLY A 404 -25.79 15.93 -18.98
C GLY A 404 -24.51 16.00 -18.13
N ALA A 405 -24.66 16.02 -16.80
CA ALA A 405 -23.53 15.99 -15.87
C ALA A 405 -22.80 14.64 -15.89
N ALA A 406 -23.54 13.54 -16.10
CA ALA A 406 -22.96 12.21 -16.29
C ALA A 406 -22.04 12.16 -17.52
N LEU A 407 -22.46 12.72 -18.65
CA LEU A 407 -21.60 12.84 -19.85
C LEU A 407 -20.33 13.66 -19.59
N GLY A 408 -20.44 14.74 -18.81
CA GLY A 408 -19.27 15.49 -18.34
C GLY A 408 -18.31 14.61 -17.53
N ALA A 409 -18.82 13.84 -16.57
CA ALA A 409 -18.01 12.92 -15.77
C ALA A 409 -17.36 11.81 -16.61
N VAL A 410 -18.08 11.23 -17.59
CA VAL A 410 -17.51 10.28 -18.57
C VAL A 410 -16.39 10.93 -19.37
N SER A 411 -16.58 12.17 -19.82
CA SER A 411 -15.58 12.90 -20.60
C SER A 411 -14.29 13.13 -19.79
N VAL A 412 -14.42 13.48 -18.51
CA VAL A 412 -13.28 13.59 -17.59
C VAL A 412 -12.58 12.24 -17.41
N LEU A 413 -13.32 11.15 -17.19
CA LEU A 413 -12.75 9.80 -17.10
C LEU A 413 -12.02 9.39 -18.37
N ALA A 414 -12.59 9.66 -19.54
CA ALA A 414 -11.97 9.38 -20.82
C ALA A 414 -10.67 10.18 -21.00
N ALA A 415 -10.64 11.45 -20.60
CA ALA A 415 -9.44 12.27 -20.62
C ALA A 415 -8.36 11.74 -19.66
N LEU A 416 -8.72 11.37 -18.43
CA LEU A 416 -7.80 10.77 -17.45
C LEU A 416 -7.24 9.43 -17.96
N LEU A 417 -8.08 8.59 -18.57
CA LEU A 417 -7.66 7.34 -19.17
C LEU A 417 -6.70 7.56 -20.33
N LEU A 418 -6.96 8.55 -21.18
CA LEU A 418 -6.07 8.91 -22.29
C LEU A 418 -4.70 9.37 -21.79
N VAL A 419 -4.67 10.21 -20.76
CA VAL A 419 -3.41 10.61 -20.10
C VAL A 419 -2.68 9.37 -19.58
N TRP A 420 -3.37 8.46 -18.90
CA TRP A 420 -2.77 7.22 -18.40
C TRP A 420 -2.19 6.35 -19.51
N ILE A 421 -2.91 6.18 -20.62
CA ILE A 421 -2.45 5.42 -21.79
C ILE A 421 -1.20 6.07 -22.39
N VAL A 422 -1.20 7.39 -22.57
CA VAL A 422 -0.04 8.12 -23.12
C VAL A 422 1.19 7.93 -22.23
N VAL A 423 1.03 8.03 -20.91
CA VAL A 423 2.12 7.83 -19.93
C VAL A 423 2.59 6.37 -19.92
N ALA A 424 1.67 5.40 -20.02
CA ALA A 424 2.00 3.98 -20.05
C ALA A 424 2.76 3.59 -21.33
N LEU A 425 2.40 4.19 -22.48
CA LEU A 425 3.09 3.98 -23.76
C LEU A 425 4.44 4.70 -23.83
N ASN A 426 4.63 5.77 -23.05
CA ASN A 426 5.85 6.57 -23.02
C ASN A 426 6.41 6.68 -21.59
N PRO A 427 7.05 5.62 -21.06
CA PRO A 427 7.49 5.58 -19.66
C PRO A 427 8.54 6.63 -19.32
N SER A 428 9.25 7.18 -20.32
CA SER A 428 10.15 8.33 -20.16
C SER A 428 9.44 9.59 -19.64
N ILE A 429 8.14 9.75 -19.91
CA ILE A 429 7.33 10.86 -19.38
C ILE A 429 7.06 10.69 -17.89
N ALA A 430 7.04 9.45 -17.39
CA ALA A 430 6.85 9.17 -15.97
C ALA A 430 8.15 9.19 -15.16
N SER A 431 9.30 8.98 -15.82
CA SER A 431 10.58 8.95 -15.11
C SER A 431 10.91 10.35 -14.59
N PRO A 432 11.24 10.51 -13.29
CA PRO A 432 11.68 11.81 -12.78
C PRO A 432 12.89 12.33 -13.57
N ASP A 433 13.80 11.41 -13.94
CA ASP A 433 15.11 11.69 -14.55
C ASP A 433 15.05 12.30 -15.94
N SER A 434 13.91 12.24 -16.62
CA SER A 434 13.70 12.96 -17.89
C SER A 434 13.48 14.47 -17.70
N TYR A 435 13.13 14.92 -16.49
CA TYR A 435 12.79 16.31 -16.21
C TYR A 435 13.93 17.08 -15.53
N ALA A 436 14.19 18.28 -16.05
CA ALA A 436 15.11 19.24 -15.45
C ALA A 436 14.66 19.68 -14.04
N LEU A 437 15.64 19.98 -13.18
CA LEU A 437 15.43 20.40 -11.79
C LEU A 437 14.46 21.59 -11.63
N PRO A 438 14.51 22.66 -12.47
CA PRO A 438 13.57 23.78 -12.33
C PRO A 438 12.12 23.37 -12.57
N LEU A 439 11.86 22.47 -13.52
CA LEU A 439 10.52 21.98 -13.81
C LEU A 439 9.98 21.16 -12.63
N ARG A 440 10.81 20.26 -12.06
CA ARG A 440 10.43 19.52 -10.85
C ARG A 440 10.07 20.46 -9.69
N ARG A 441 10.80 21.56 -9.51
CA ARG A 441 10.50 22.60 -8.51
C ARG A 441 9.20 23.35 -8.79
N LEU A 442 8.91 23.68 -10.06
CA LEU A 442 7.67 24.33 -10.46
C LEU A 442 6.45 23.45 -10.14
N VAL A 443 6.50 22.16 -10.47
CA VAL A 443 5.44 21.22 -10.09
C VAL A 443 5.37 21.09 -8.55
N GLY A 444 6.50 21.24 -7.86
CA GLY A 444 6.60 21.48 -6.41
C GLY A 444 5.66 22.58 -5.92
N PHE A 445 5.87 23.78 -6.42
CA PHE A 445 5.09 24.98 -6.08
C PHE A 445 3.62 24.87 -6.45
N VAL A 446 3.29 24.29 -7.61
CA VAL A 446 1.89 24.11 -8.02
C VAL A 446 1.14 23.22 -7.03
N ALA A 447 1.72 22.10 -6.60
CA ALA A 447 1.07 21.22 -5.63
C ALA A 447 0.88 21.90 -4.27
N ALA A 448 1.91 22.58 -3.77
CA ALA A 448 1.82 23.32 -2.51
C ALA A 448 0.81 24.46 -2.60
N GLY A 449 0.74 25.16 -3.73
CA GLY A 449 -0.22 26.23 -3.99
C GLY A 449 -1.66 25.73 -3.97
N LEU A 450 -1.95 24.61 -4.64
CA LEU A 450 -3.28 23.97 -4.62
C LEU A 450 -3.70 23.53 -3.21
N ASP A 451 -2.77 22.99 -2.44
CA ASP A 451 -3.04 22.53 -1.07
C ASP A 451 -3.29 23.69 -0.11
N ALA A 452 -2.50 24.76 -0.23
CA ALA A 452 -2.63 25.94 0.61
C ALA A 452 -3.89 26.77 0.30
N SER A 453 -4.29 26.86 -0.97
CA SER A 453 -5.48 27.63 -1.39
C SER A 453 -6.80 26.93 -1.05
N LEU A 454 -6.79 25.61 -0.84
CA LEU A 454 -8.01 24.84 -0.55
C LEU A 454 -8.73 25.31 0.72
N ILE A 455 -7.99 25.52 1.81
CA ILE A 455 -8.58 25.89 3.11
C ILE A 455 -9.29 27.26 3.04
N PRO A 456 -8.67 28.33 2.52
CA PRO A 456 -9.37 29.62 2.33
C PRO A 456 -10.61 29.52 1.44
N VAL A 457 -10.54 28.79 0.32
CA VAL A 457 -11.68 28.67 -0.60
C VAL A 457 -12.84 27.89 0.05
N MET A 458 -12.54 26.85 0.84
CA MET A 458 -13.57 26.15 1.63
C MET A 458 -14.20 27.07 2.68
N ALA A 459 -13.40 27.87 3.41
CA ALA A 459 -13.91 28.82 4.38
C ALA A 459 -14.81 29.89 3.74
N PHE A 460 -14.48 30.30 2.50
CA PHE A 460 -15.33 31.16 1.68
C PHE A 460 -16.64 30.47 1.29
N LEU A 461 -16.59 29.24 0.79
CA LEU A 461 -17.77 28.47 0.37
C LEU A 461 -18.75 28.18 1.51
N VAL A 462 -18.23 27.89 2.71
CA VAL A 462 -19.05 27.64 3.90
C VAL A 462 -19.70 28.94 4.42
N GLY A 463 -19.26 30.10 3.95
CA GLY A 463 -19.78 31.40 4.39
C GLY A 463 -19.18 31.90 5.70
N LEU A 464 -18.00 31.41 6.09
CA LEU A 464 -17.33 31.84 7.32
C LEU A 464 -16.93 33.33 7.23
N PHE A 465 -16.40 33.75 6.08
CA PHE A 465 -16.04 35.17 5.85
C PHE A 465 -17.27 36.07 5.88
N THR A 466 -18.37 35.67 5.23
CA THR A 466 -19.62 36.43 5.25
C THR A 466 -20.22 36.51 6.64
N TRP A 467 -20.07 35.44 7.44
CA TRP A 467 -20.52 35.44 8.83
C TRP A 467 -19.73 36.43 9.69
N VAL A 468 -18.40 36.48 9.53
CA VAL A 468 -17.55 37.45 10.25
C VAL A 468 -17.83 38.89 9.81
N LEU A 469 -18.07 39.14 8.52
CA LEU A 469 -18.34 40.48 8.00
C LEU A 469 -19.70 41.05 8.42
N ASN A 470 -20.70 40.18 8.61
CA ASN A 470 -22.07 40.58 8.96
C ASN A 470 -22.35 40.56 10.48
N ARG A 471 -21.34 40.25 11.29
CA ARG A 471 -21.40 40.23 12.74
C ARG A 471 -20.76 41.50 13.30
#